data_AF-G2IRB0-F1
#
_entry.id   AF-G2IRB0-F1
#
_cell.length_a   1.000
_cell.length_b   1.000
_cell.length_c   1.000
_cell.angle_alpha   90.00
_cell.angle_beta   90.00
_cell.angle_gamma   90.00
#
_symmetry.space_group_name_H-M   'P 1'
#
loop_
_entity.id
_entity.type
_entity.pdbx_description
1 polymer ?
#
loop_
_entity_poly.entity_id
_entity_poly.type
_entity_poly.pdbx_seq_one_letter_code
_entity_poly.pdbx_strand_id
1 'polypeptide(L)'
;MMRLLHQKRGDTHSDRPAIVAHAYLRGAPVSQLGVTFLRFLIACFFSLTALFPLQMARSAPSDAPRARVIVLGVDHGTQLVSERDQPGMLAAYLKQVQPDAICIERPPEQAARGDYYEYTYEVQGIILPYAKASRATLCPIDWMPPVEDAKLGFGLDLDTPLEIRRPSGFQGFLTFPDRASLTRDFFAAEDPQNLAAVVHWATTPAPRADLDLPRRLYLYRTFLQARRIRAAAIAHPGKTVLVVVGYFHKPDLDDILSHDPAIELVKASAYDRPDDDAVEAATTTEHLAAILSFNLLGAQAETGIVNWRWVGNVLDRFQARQQGPEANLLRIRYELLTGRITLAQASRQFRHLAAATADDVRFSWTGVQDVLRIDSFFDPFGNLSVRQRALIELARCQFASGDAREADAIIEQVRRTLSPRQALQLTGYAERLRPNKAP
;
A
#
# COMPACT_ATOMS: atom_id res chain seq x y z
N MET A 1 4.90 6.18 2.01
CA MET A 1 5.75 7.40 2.11
C MET A 1 7.08 7.17 2.86
N MET A 2 7.13 6.44 4.01
CA MET A 2 8.37 6.31 4.82
C MET A 2 9.38 5.23 4.41
N ARG A 3 8.97 4.06 3.85
CA ARG A 3 9.92 3.05 3.31
C ARG A 3 10.91 3.64 2.27
N LEU A 4 10.55 4.82 1.75
CA LEU A 4 11.16 5.50 0.63
C LEU A 4 12.05 6.68 1.03
N LEU A 5 11.93 7.15 2.27
CA LEU A 5 12.90 8.08 2.85
C LEU A 5 14.13 7.34 3.40
N HIS A 6 14.01 6.05 3.73
CA HIS A 6 15.16 5.20 4.10
C HIS A 6 16.01 4.76 2.89
N GLN A 7 15.43 4.68 1.69
CA GLN A 7 16.16 4.27 0.48
C GLN A 7 17.10 5.38 -0.07
N LYS A 8 17.06 6.60 0.50
CA LYS A 8 17.82 7.77 0.02
C LYS A 8 19.15 8.02 0.73
N ARG A 9 19.63 7.09 1.57
CA ARG A 9 20.88 7.24 2.35
C ARG A 9 22.02 6.30 1.97
N GLY A 10 22.00 5.73 0.76
CA GLY A 10 23.17 5.10 0.17
C GLY A 10 23.47 5.78 -1.16
N ASP A 11 24.28 6.83 -1.14
CA ASP A 11 25.21 7.26 -2.20
C ASP A 11 25.80 8.63 -1.84
N THR A 12 27.06 8.60 -1.43
CA THR A 12 27.92 9.77 -1.27
C THR A 12 28.76 9.99 -2.51
N HIS A 13 28.91 11.27 -2.90
CA HIS A 13 29.76 11.85 -3.94
C HIS A 13 29.18 11.93 -5.36
N SER A 14 28.83 13.14 -5.79
CA SER A 14 29.63 13.88 -6.79
C SER A 14 29.18 15.35 -6.91
N ASP A 15 30.09 16.15 -7.43
CA ASP A 15 30.16 17.60 -7.43
C ASP A 15 29.05 18.40 -8.15
N ARG A 16 28.99 19.68 -7.78
CA ARG A 16 28.20 20.76 -8.41
C ARG A 16 28.63 20.99 -9.88
N PRO A 17 27.88 21.80 -10.67
CA PRO A 17 28.08 23.25 -10.60
C PRO A 17 26.79 24.09 -10.59
N ALA A 18 27.02 25.35 -10.24
CA ALA A 18 26.06 26.42 -10.07
C ALA A 18 25.38 26.86 -11.38
N ILE A 19 24.13 27.35 -11.26
CA ILE A 19 23.54 28.27 -12.23
C ILE A 19 23.15 29.54 -11.50
N VAL A 20 23.77 30.63 -11.96
CA VAL A 20 23.49 32.02 -11.66
C VAL A 20 22.24 32.44 -12.43
N ALA A 21 21.31 33.12 -11.77
CA ALA A 21 20.40 34.03 -12.44
C ALA A 21 20.25 35.29 -11.57
N HIS A 22 20.64 36.41 -12.16
CA HIS A 22 20.65 37.75 -11.59
C HIS A 22 19.28 38.42 -11.73
N ALA A 23 18.96 39.20 -10.68
CA ALA A 23 18.28 40.49 -10.68
C ALA A 23 16.81 40.60 -11.16
N TYR A 24 15.96 41.14 -10.28
CA TYR A 24 15.39 42.48 -10.48
C TYR A 24 14.92 43.09 -9.14
N LEU A 25 14.98 44.42 -9.08
CA LEU A 25 14.39 45.38 -8.12
C LEU A 25 15.36 46.12 -7.19
N ARG A 26 15.79 47.29 -7.69
CA ARG A 26 16.25 48.46 -6.92
C ARG A 26 15.05 49.34 -6.54
N GLY A 27 15.29 50.18 -5.51
CA GLY A 27 14.41 51.15 -4.82
C GLY A 27 13.48 52.03 -5.67
N ALA A 28 12.58 52.80 -5.07
CA ALA A 28 12.81 53.74 -3.96
C ALA A 28 11.48 54.12 -3.23
N PRO A 29 11.52 54.98 -2.18
CA PRO A 29 10.52 55.10 -1.10
C PRO A 29 9.47 56.19 -1.36
N VAL A 30 8.53 56.40 -0.42
CA VAL A 30 8.15 57.72 0.16
C VAL A 30 6.93 57.63 1.10
N SER A 31 7.15 58.14 2.32
CA SER A 31 6.30 58.83 3.32
C SER A 31 4.88 58.40 3.74
N GLN A 32 4.76 58.20 5.07
CA GLN A 32 3.87 58.87 6.04
C GLN A 32 2.54 59.49 5.56
N LEU A 33 1.43 59.07 6.21
CA LEU A 33 0.41 59.95 6.83
C LEU A 33 -0.66 59.10 7.54
N GLY A 34 -1.08 59.50 8.74
CA GLY A 34 -2.42 59.17 9.24
C GLY A 34 -2.54 58.43 10.59
N VAL A 35 -2.00 59.02 11.65
CA VAL A 35 -2.51 58.79 13.03
C VAL A 35 -3.85 59.49 13.17
N THR A 36 -4.99 58.79 13.08
CA THR A 36 -6.25 59.15 13.78
C THR A 36 -7.27 58.03 13.62
N PHE A 37 -7.55 57.27 14.68
CA PHE A 37 -8.89 56.81 15.13
C PHE A 37 -8.76 55.78 16.27
N LEU A 38 -8.22 56.22 17.40
CA LEU A 38 -8.37 55.55 18.70
C LEU A 38 -9.22 56.46 19.59
N ARG A 39 -10.55 56.45 19.40
CA ARG A 39 -11.55 56.99 20.36
C ARG A 39 -12.94 56.40 20.07
N PHE A 40 -13.12 55.09 20.17
CA PHE A 40 -14.45 54.45 20.31
C PHE A 40 -14.35 53.08 20.99
N LEU A 41 -13.58 53.04 22.08
CA LEU A 41 -13.66 52.03 23.13
C LEU A 41 -14.22 52.74 24.37
N ILE A 42 -15.02 52.03 25.17
CA ILE A 42 -15.54 52.42 26.51
C ILE A 42 -16.94 53.09 26.48
N ALA A 43 -18.00 52.33 26.17
CA ALA A 43 -19.38 52.62 26.66
C ALA A 43 -20.43 51.50 26.42
N CYS A 44 -20.04 50.23 26.20
CA CYS A 44 -21.00 49.11 26.11
C CYS A 44 -20.58 47.88 26.95
N PHE A 45 -19.88 48.12 28.06
CA PHE A 45 -19.81 47.18 29.18
C PHE A 45 -20.82 47.65 30.23
N PHE A 46 -21.57 46.72 30.81
CA PHE A 46 -22.69 46.88 31.76
C PHE A 46 -24.07 47.05 31.13
N SER A 47 -24.64 45.93 30.67
CA SER A 47 -26.00 45.49 31.03
C SER A 47 -26.41 44.28 30.19
N LEU A 48 -26.02 43.06 30.60
CA LEU A 48 -26.77 41.84 30.26
C LEU A 48 -26.33 40.71 31.22
N THR A 49 -26.68 40.87 32.49
CA THR A 49 -26.71 39.81 33.50
C THR A 49 -28.09 39.19 33.52
N ALA A 50 -28.16 37.85 33.53
CA ALA A 50 -29.34 36.96 33.57
C ALA A 50 -30.05 36.76 32.21
N LEU A 51 -30.30 35.56 31.67
CA LEU A 51 -30.21 34.18 32.15
C LEU A 51 -29.65 33.31 31.01
N PHE A 52 -28.48 32.71 31.20
CA PHE A 52 -28.17 31.44 30.52
C PHE A 52 -28.45 30.34 31.55
N PRO A 53 -29.34 29.38 31.28
CA PRO A 53 -29.37 28.19 32.11
C PRO A 53 -27.99 27.55 31.98
N LEU A 54 -27.26 27.43 33.09
CA LEU A 54 -26.20 26.46 33.19
C LEU A 54 -26.85 25.11 32.87
N GLN A 55 -26.71 24.66 31.63
CA GLN A 55 -26.68 23.23 31.35
C GLN A 55 -25.48 22.72 32.12
N MET A 56 -25.73 22.34 33.38
CA MET A 56 -24.89 21.39 34.08
C MET A 56 -24.70 20.26 33.07
N ALA A 57 -23.47 20.13 32.57
CA ALA A 57 -23.04 18.93 31.90
C ALA A 57 -23.41 17.80 32.85
N ARG A 58 -24.48 17.07 32.53
CA ARG A 58 -24.71 15.75 33.09
C ARG A 58 -23.42 15.02 32.77
N SER A 59 -22.60 14.80 33.78
CA SER A 59 -21.64 13.72 33.80
C SER A 59 -22.44 12.48 33.43
N ALA A 60 -22.38 12.12 32.14
CA ALA A 60 -22.89 10.84 31.70
C ALA A 60 -22.22 9.78 32.59
N PRO A 61 -22.96 8.78 33.08
CA PRO A 61 -22.38 7.78 33.95
C PRO A 61 -21.19 7.14 33.22
N SER A 62 -20.07 6.98 33.92
CA SER A 62 -18.85 6.32 33.43
C SER A 62 -19.04 4.80 33.25
N ASP A 63 -20.27 4.35 32.98
CA ASP A 63 -20.71 2.96 32.96
C ASP A 63 -21.04 2.46 31.56
N ALA A 64 -20.90 3.30 30.52
CA ALA A 64 -20.99 2.80 29.15
C ALA A 64 -19.84 1.80 28.92
N PRO A 65 -20.12 0.56 28.45
CA PRO A 65 -19.09 -0.43 28.30
C PRO A 65 -18.06 0.02 27.26
N ARG A 66 -16.78 -0.03 27.63
CA ARG A 66 -15.65 0.35 26.77
C ARG A 66 -15.61 -0.57 25.56
N ALA A 67 -15.33 -0.02 24.39
CA ALA A 67 -15.05 -0.82 23.20
C ALA A 67 -13.64 -1.41 23.31
N ARG A 68 -13.48 -2.68 22.94
CA ARG A 68 -12.16 -3.33 22.83
C ARG A 68 -11.54 -2.93 21.50
N VAL A 69 -10.54 -2.06 21.53
CA VAL A 69 -9.84 -1.62 20.32
C VAL A 69 -8.55 -2.41 20.17
N ILE A 70 -8.36 -3.04 19.02
CA ILE A 70 -7.14 -3.78 18.68
C ILE A 70 -6.46 -3.05 17.53
N VAL A 71 -5.24 -2.54 17.73
CA VAL A 71 -4.45 -1.92 16.65
C VAL A 71 -3.45 -2.93 16.09
N LEU A 72 -3.79 -3.51 14.94
CA LEU A 72 -2.92 -4.37 14.15
C LEU A 72 -2.11 -3.54 13.15
N GLY A 73 -0.82 -3.38 13.45
CA GLY A 73 0.13 -2.71 12.56
C GLY A 73 0.64 -3.65 11.46
N VAL A 74 0.33 -3.35 10.21
CA VAL A 74 0.74 -4.17 9.04
C VAL A 74 1.86 -3.50 8.24
N ASP A 75 2.73 -4.27 7.61
CA ASP A 75 3.60 -3.76 6.56
C ASP A 75 2.95 -4.08 5.21
N HIS A 76 2.36 -3.06 4.57
CA HIS A 76 1.44 -3.23 3.44
C HIS A 76 2.00 -4.17 2.35
N GLY A 77 1.20 -5.17 1.99
CA GLY A 77 1.55 -6.18 0.99
C GLY A 77 2.63 -7.19 1.41
N THR A 78 3.17 -7.14 2.63
CA THR A 78 4.17 -8.13 3.11
C THR A 78 3.60 -9.54 3.16
N GLN A 79 2.28 -9.66 3.27
CA GLN A 79 1.56 -10.93 3.20
C GLN A 79 1.85 -11.69 1.90
N LEU A 80 2.25 -10.99 0.84
CA LEU A 80 2.59 -11.60 -0.44
C LEU A 80 4.00 -12.20 -0.46
N VAL A 81 4.89 -11.86 0.46
CA VAL A 81 6.30 -12.32 0.47
C VAL A 81 6.73 -13.10 1.71
N SER A 82 6.03 -12.92 2.84
CA SER A 82 6.34 -13.61 4.08
C SER A 82 5.35 -14.73 4.33
N GLU A 83 5.86 -15.97 4.40
CA GLU A 83 5.09 -17.15 4.82
C GLU A 83 4.48 -16.96 6.22
N ARG A 84 5.17 -16.22 7.09
CA ARG A 84 4.73 -15.94 8.47
C ARG A 84 3.67 -14.84 8.57
N ASP A 85 3.40 -14.12 7.49
CA ASP A 85 2.37 -13.07 7.41
C ASP A 85 1.40 -13.35 6.26
N GLN A 86 1.38 -14.58 5.72
CA GLN A 86 0.64 -14.90 4.49
C GLN A 86 -0.86 -14.54 4.59
N PRO A 87 -1.59 -14.33 3.47
CA PRO A 87 -2.95 -13.79 3.49
C PRO A 87 -3.94 -14.61 4.35
N GLY A 88 -3.76 -15.93 4.38
CA GLY A 88 -4.53 -16.83 5.25
C GLY A 88 -4.41 -16.50 6.74
N MET A 89 -3.28 -15.91 7.17
CA MET A 89 -3.05 -15.48 8.55
C MET A 89 -4.02 -14.37 8.96
N LEU A 90 -4.10 -13.28 8.20
CA LEU A 90 -5.06 -12.21 8.49
C LEU A 90 -6.50 -12.70 8.36
N ALA A 91 -6.79 -13.54 7.35
CA ALA A 91 -8.13 -14.10 7.17
C ALA A 91 -8.56 -14.99 8.35
N ALA A 92 -7.66 -15.82 8.89
CA ALA A 92 -7.92 -16.63 10.06
C ALA A 92 -8.03 -15.77 11.33
N TYR A 93 -7.16 -14.78 11.49
CA TYR A 93 -7.19 -13.85 12.61
C TYR A 93 -8.50 -13.07 12.68
N LEU A 94 -9.04 -12.62 11.54
CA LEU A 94 -10.36 -11.98 11.47
C LEU A 94 -11.48 -12.89 11.98
N LYS A 95 -11.46 -14.18 11.61
CA LYS A 95 -12.44 -15.19 12.09
C LYS A 95 -12.32 -15.46 13.59
N GLN A 96 -11.11 -15.34 14.14
CA GLN A 96 -10.83 -15.54 15.55
C GLN A 96 -11.25 -14.32 16.40
N VAL A 97 -10.94 -13.11 15.94
CA VAL A 97 -11.27 -11.85 16.62
C VAL A 97 -12.76 -11.53 16.53
N GLN A 98 -13.41 -11.86 15.41
CA GLN A 98 -14.81 -11.54 15.11
C GLN A 98 -15.16 -10.07 15.39
N PRO A 99 -14.47 -9.12 14.74
CA PRO A 99 -14.70 -7.71 15.00
C PRO A 99 -16.10 -7.27 14.56
N ASP A 100 -16.73 -6.41 15.36
CA ASP A 100 -18.00 -5.76 15.03
C ASP A 100 -17.77 -4.61 14.03
N ALA A 101 -16.59 -3.99 14.10
CA ALA A 101 -16.13 -3.01 13.14
C ALA A 101 -14.64 -3.19 12.80
N ILE A 102 -14.29 -2.92 11.54
CA ILE A 102 -12.92 -2.96 11.05
C ILE A 102 -12.54 -1.58 10.53
N CYS A 103 -11.61 -0.92 11.19
CA CYS A 103 -11.02 0.32 10.72
C CYS A 103 -9.91 0.05 9.71
N ILE A 104 -9.93 0.77 8.57
CA ILE A 104 -8.92 0.63 7.50
C ILE A 104 -8.23 1.95 7.19
N GLU A 105 -6.96 1.88 6.79
CA GLU A 105 -6.19 3.04 6.32
C GLU A 105 -6.63 3.48 4.91
N ARG A 106 -7.81 4.09 4.81
CA ARG A 106 -8.27 4.84 3.63
C ARG A 106 -9.17 6.00 4.07
N PRO A 107 -9.12 7.18 3.43
CA PRO A 107 -9.97 8.28 3.86
C PRO A 107 -11.45 8.00 3.52
N PRO A 108 -12.40 8.50 4.34
CA PRO A 108 -13.82 8.15 4.19
C PRO A 108 -14.42 8.43 2.82
N GLU A 109 -14.07 9.55 2.20
CA GLU A 109 -14.63 9.97 0.91
C GLU A 109 -14.23 9.03 -0.22
N GLN A 110 -12.97 8.59 -0.25
CA GLN A 110 -12.43 7.64 -1.21
C GLN A 110 -13.04 6.25 -1.01
N ALA A 111 -13.05 5.76 0.25
CA ALA A 111 -13.64 4.47 0.58
C ALA A 111 -15.13 4.40 0.19
N ALA A 112 -15.89 5.49 0.38
CA ALA A 112 -17.29 5.58 -0.03
C ALA A 112 -17.51 5.43 -1.55
N ARG A 113 -16.48 5.70 -2.37
CA ARG A 113 -16.49 5.48 -3.83
C ARG A 113 -15.94 4.12 -4.24
N GLY A 114 -15.56 3.26 -3.30
CA GLY A 114 -14.89 1.99 -3.57
C GLY A 114 -13.44 2.15 -4.03
N ASP A 115 -12.82 3.30 -3.73
CA ASP A 115 -11.46 3.64 -4.10
C ASP A 115 -10.52 3.43 -2.89
N TYR A 116 -9.59 2.49 -3.03
CA TYR A 116 -8.67 2.04 -1.98
C TYR A 116 -7.22 2.21 -2.44
N TYR A 117 -6.25 2.26 -1.54
CA TYR A 117 -4.84 2.33 -1.95
C TYR A 117 -4.42 1.05 -2.66
N GLU A 118 -3.93 1.14 -3.91
CA GLU A 118 -3.54 -0.02 -4.70
C GLU A 118 -2.55 -0.96 -3.98
N TYR A 119 -1.65 -0.42 -3.17
CA TYR A 119 -0.62 -1.17 -2.45
C TYR A 119 -1.11 -1.92 -1.19
N THR A 120 -2.37 -1.72 -0.79
CA THR A 120 -2.94 -2.32 0.43
C THR A 120 -3.64 -3.64 0.10
N TYR A 121 -2.86 -4.69 -0.14
CA TYR A 121 -3.41 -6.02 -0.45
C TYR A 121 -4.27 -6.54 0.71
N GLU A 122 -3.82 -6.34 1.96
CA GLU A 122 -4.55 -6.78 3.14
C GLU A 122 -5.94 -6.15 3.26
N VAL A 123 -6.12 -4.93 2.78
CA VAL A 123 -7.45 -4.29 2.73
C VAL A 123 -8.27 -4.93 1.60
N GLN A 124 -7.75 -4.89 0.38
CA GLN A 124 -8.52 -5.22 -0.82
C GLN A 124 -8.81 -6.72 -0.96
N GLY A 125 -7.80 -7.56 -0.73
CA GLY A 125 -7.87 -9.00 -0.92
C GLY A 125 -8.39 -9.78 0.28
N ILE A 126 -8.42 -9.17 1.48
CA ILE A 126 -8.74 -9.89 2.73
C ILE A 126 -9.86 -9.20 3.51
N ILE A 127 -9.66 -7.94 3.92
CA ILE A 127 -10.62 -7.24 4.81
C ILE A 127 -11.93 -6.93 4.10
N LEU A 128 -11.92 -6.40 2.88
CA LEU A 128 -13.15 -6.04 2.18
C LEU A 128 -14.04 -7.28 1.91
N PRO A 129 -13.52 -8.41 1.38
CA PRO A 129 -14.29 -9.65 1.28
C PRO A 129 -14.83 -10.13 2.63
N TYR A 130 -14.02 -10.09 3.69
CA TYR A 130 -14.43 -10.50 5.03
C TYR A 130 -15.56 -9.62 5.58
N ALA A 131 -15.43 -8.30 5.52
CA ALA A 131 -16.43 -7.35 6.02
C ALA A 131 -17.77 -7.55 5.30
N LYS A 132 -17.74 -7.77 3.98
CA LYS A 132 -18.93 -8.09 3.18
C LYS A 132 -19.60 -9.38 3.64
N ALA A 133 -18.84 -10.43 3.93
CA ALA A 133 -19.37 -11.74 4.32
C ALA A 133 -19.87 -11.79 5.77
N SER A 134 -19.13 -11.19 6.70
CA SER A 134 -19.41 -11.18 8.15
C SER A 134 -20.38 -10.09 8.58
N ARG A 135 -20.62 -9.09 7.72
CA ARG A 135 -21.34 -7.85 8.03
C ARG A 135 -20.67 -6.99 9.11
N ALA A 136 -19.37 -7.17 9.34
CA ALA A 136 -18.58 -6.24 10.14
C ALA A 136 -18.62 -4.83 9.52
N THR A 137 -18.81 -3.80 10.35
CA THR A 137 -18.87 -2.41 9.88
C THR A 137 -17.51 -1.97 9.38
N LEU A 138 -17.40 -1.48 8.14
CA LEU A 138 -16.16 -0.93 7.63
C LEU A 138 -16.02 0.55 8.04
N CYS A 139 -14.94 0.89 8.73
CA CYS A 139 -14.67 2.22 9.24
C CYS A 139 -13.42 2.82 8.59
N PRO A 140 -13.52 3.53 7.46
CA PRO A 140 -12.37 4.25 6.90
C PRO A 140 -11.90 5.35 7.87
N ILE A 141 -10.63 5.30 8.29
CA ILE A 141 -10.11 6.20 9.34
C ILE A 141 -9.09 7.23 8.84
N ASP A 142 -8.61 7.10 7.60
CA ASP A 142 -7.42 7.81 7.19
C ASP A 142 -7.68 9.26 6.77
N TRP A 143 -6.60 10.04 6.67
CA TRP A 143 -6.61 11.39 6.16
C TRP A 143 -5.47 11.60 5.16
N MET A 144 -5.77 12.29 4.08
CA MET A 144 -4.76 12.78 3.14
C MET A 144 -4.84 14.30 3.05
N PRO A 145 -3.70 14.98 2.85
CA PRO A 145 -3.74 16.40 2.53
C PRO A 145 -4.51 16.61 1.21
N PRO A 146 -5.18 17.75 1.03
CA PRO A 146 -5.68 18.18 -0.27
C PRO A 146 -4.60 18.08 -1.36
N VAL A 147 -5.00 17.79 -2.60
CA VAL A 147 -4.04 17.61 -3.73
C VAL A 147 -3.13 18.82 -3.91
N GLU A 148 -3.65 20.04 -3.74
CA GLU A 148 -2.83 21.25 -3.88
C GLU A 148 -1.79 21.38 -2.76
N ASP A 149 -2.14 21.00 -1.52
CA ASP A 149 -1.18 20.96 -0.41
C ASP A 149 -0.14 19.86 -0.62
N ALA A 150 -0.54 18.72 -1.18
CA ALA A 150 0.38 17.65 -1.55
C ALA A 150 1.39 18.12 -2.61
N LYS A 151 0.92 18.84 -3.64
CA LYS A 151 1.80 19.42 -4.67
C LYS A 151 2.75 20.46 -4.10
N LEU A 152 2.27 21.37 -3.24
CA LEU A 152 3.11 22.37 -2.58
C LEU A 152 4.16 21.71 -1.67
N GLY A 153 3.76 20.66 -0.95
CA GLY A 153 4.60 20.02 0.05
C GLY A 153 5.59 18.99 -0.47
N PHE A 154 5.19 18.22 -1.48
CA PHE A 154 5.95 17.09 -2.00
C PHE A 154 6.32 17.25 -3.48
N GLY A 155 5.81 18.28 -4.16
CA GLY A 155 6.00 18.48 -5.59
C GLY A 155 5.19 17.55 -6.47
N LEU A 156 4.25 16.78 -5.91
CA LEU A 156 3.46 15.76 -6.62
C LEU A 156 2.13 15.46 -5.92
N ASP A 157 1.21 14.88 -6.69
CA ASP A 157 0.01 14.25 -6.15
C ASP A 157 0.36 12.88 -5.53
N LEU A 158 -0.02 12.68 -4.26
CA LEU A 158 0.29 11.48 -3.49
C LEU A 158 -0.61 10.28 -3.84
N ASP A 159 -1.79 10.51 -4.41
CA ASP A 159 -2.78 9.46 -4.69
C ASP A 159 -2.75 9.02 -6.16
N THR A 160 -2.37 9.92 -7.08
CA THR A 160 -2.35 9.61 -8.52
C THR A 160 -1.06 8.86 -8.92
N PRO A 161 -1.16 7.62 -9.45
CA PRO A 161 0.00 6.90 -9.95
C PRO A 161 0.52 7.49 -11.26
N LEU A 162 1.82 7.35 -11.52
CA LEU A 162 2.41 7.71 -12.82
C LEU A 162 1.81 6.84 -13.93
N GLU A 163 1.65 7.41 -15.14
CA GLU A 163 1.19 6.65 -16.31
C GLU A 163 2.13 5.46 -16.60
N ILE A 164 3.44 5.68 -16.45
CA ILE A 164 4.48 4.65 -16.41
C ILE A 164 5.13 4.71 -15.03
N ARG A 165 4.93 3.68 -14.21
CA ARG A 165 5.51 3.56 -12.87
C ARG A 165 7.03 3.40 -12.95
N ARG A 166 7.70 3.92 -11.93
CA ARG A 166 9.15 3.71 -11.76
C ARG A 166 9.42 2.24 -11.36
N PRO A 167 10.63 1.70 -11.60
CA PRO A 167 11.00 0.36 -11.14
C PRO A 167 10.88 0.17 -9.63
N SER A 168 11.17 1.21 -8.88
CA SER A 168 11.07 1.27 -7.42
C SER A 168 10.76 2.71 -7.02
N GLY A 169 10.47 2.93 -5.74
CA GLY A 169 10.17 4.27 -5.24
C GLY A 169 8.69 4.48 -4.88
N PHE A 170 8.34 5.69 -4.45
CA PHE A 170 7.01 6.05 -3.96
C PHE A 170 5.91 5.87 -5.00
N GLN A 171 6.23 6.20 -6.25
CA GLN A 171 5.36 6.00 -7.41
C GLN A 171 5.86 4.85 -8.29
N GLY A 172 6.68 3.96 -7.72
CA GLY A 172 7.16 2.76 -8.38
C GLY A 172 6.32 1.53 -8.03
N PHE A 173 6.74 0.37 -8.53
CA PHE A 173 6.15 -0.91 -8.14
C PHE A 173 6.47 -1.27 -6.69
N LEU A 174 5.53 -1.93 -6.01
CA LEU A 174 5.81 -2.50 -4.70
C LEU A 174 6.80 -3.65 -4.84
N THR A 175 7.90 -3.56 -4.10
CA THR A 175 8.89 -4.62 -3.99
C THR A 175 9.44 -4.68 -2.56
N PHE A 176 9.99 -5.83 -2.20
CA PHE A 176 10.61 -6.16 -0.93
C PHE A 176 12.06 -6.59 -1.20
N PRO A 177 12.98 -5.64 -1.45
CA PRO A 177 14.37 -5.95 -1.78
C PRO A 177 15.21 -6.34 -0.57
N ASP A 178 14.68 -6.24 0.65
CA ASP A 178 15.35 -6.65 1.89
C ASP A 178 14.90 -8.06 2.29
N ARG A 179 15.85 -8.98 2.49
CA ARG A 179 15.62 -10.36 2.94
C ARG A 179 14.89 -10.42 4.27
N ALA A 180 15.03 -9.44 5.15
CA ALA A 180 14.30 -9.37 6.41
C ALA A 180 12.77 -9.37 6.20
N SER A 181 12.30 -8.88 5.04
CA SER A 181 10.88 -8.90 4.67
C SER A 181 10.31 -10.31 4.53
N LEU A 182 11.13 -11.29 4.11
CA LEU A 182 10.68 -12.67 3.89
C LEU A 182 10.37 -13.42 5.20
N THR A 183 10.88 -12.90 6.32
CA THR A 183 10.73 -13.49 7.66
C THR A 183 9.88 -12.62 8.59
N ARG A 184 9.28 -11.55 8.06
CA ARG A 184 8.47 -10.63 8.85
C ARG A 184 7.28 -11.36 9.44
N ASP A 185 7.11 -11.24 10.74
CA ASP A 185 6.04 -11.90 11.48
C ASP A 185 4.73 -11.11 11.44
N PHE A 186 3.59 -11.81 11.55
CA PHE A 186 2.25 -11.21 11.61
C PHE A 186 2.10 -10.15 12.71
N PHE A 187 2.71 -10.37 13.88
CA PHE A 187 2.69 -9.40 14.99
C PHE A 187 3.96 -8.55 15.08
N ALA A 188 4.73 -8.42 13.98
CA ALA A 188 6.00 -7.69 13.98
C ALA A 188 5.91 -6.25 14.48
N ALA A 189 4.74 -5.61 14.37
CA ALA A 189 4.50 -4.24 14.86
C ALA A 189 4.31 -4.14 16.38
N GLU A 190 4.38 -5.24 17.14
CA GLU A 190 4.41 -5.20 18.61
C GLU A 190 5.82 -5.29 19.19
N ASP A 191 6.81 -5.63 18.37
CA ASP A 191 8.21 -5.66 18.77
C ASP A 191 8.79 -4.23 18.75
N PRO A 192 9.24 -3.69 19.91
CA PRO A 192 9.84 -2.37 19.97
C PRO A 192 11.05 -2.18 19.03
N GLN A 193 11.81 -3.25 18.74
CA GLN A 193 12.96 -3.17 17.84
C GLN A 193 12.54 -2.85 16.41
N ASN A 194 11.42 -3.44 15.94
CA ASN A 194 10.87 -3.16 14.61
C ASN A 194 10.29 -1.74 14.49
N LEU A 195 9.93 -1.11 15.62
CA LEU A 195 9.34 0.22 15.67
C LEU A 195 10.36 1.33 15.93
N ALA A 196 11.55 1.01 16.45
CA ALA A 196 12.52 1.98 16.96
C ALA A 196 12.87 3.07 15.94
N ALA A 197 13.12 2.71 14.67
CA ALA A 197 13.47 3.67 13.63
C ALA A 197 12.31 4.64 13.31
N VAL A 198 11.06 4.14 13.34
CA VAL A 198 9.87 4.95 13.10
C VAL A 198 9.63 5.91 14.25
N VAL A 199 9.70 5.40 15.48
CA VAL A 199 9.53 6.21 16.69
C VAL A 199 10.60 7.31 16.74
N HIS A 200 11.85 6.97 16.47
CA HIS A 200 12.93 7.95 16.41
C HIS A 200 12.67 9.04 15.35
N TRP A 201 12.25 8.66 14.13
CA TRP A 201 11.95 9.63 13.09
C TRP A 201 10.75 10.53 13.44
N ALA A 202 9.67 9.96 13.98
CA ALA A 202 8.45 10.72 14.32
C ALA A 202 8.70 11.76 15.42
N THR A 203 9.58 11.43 16.36
CA THR A 203 9.93 12.26 17.53
C THR A 203 11.12 13.20 17.29
N THR A 204 11.86 13.03 16.19
CA THR A 204 13.02 13.87 15.86
C THR A 204 12.67 14.86 14.74
N PRO A 205 12.57 16.17 15.02
CA PRO A 205 12.38 17.17 13.98
C PRO A 205 13.48 17.14 12.93
N ALA A 206 13.14 17.46 11.68
CA ALA A 206 14.14 17.65 10.65
C ALA A 206 15.11 18.78 11.03
N PRO A 207 16.39 18.72 10.59
CA PRO A 207 17.38 19.76 10.89
C PRO A 207 16.98 21.17 10.43
N ARG A 208 16.06 21.27 9.46
CA ARG A 208 15.46 22.52 9.01
C ARG A 208 13.95 22.39 8.95
N ALA A 209 13.25 23.46 9.35
CA ALA A 209 11.80 23.48 9.43
C ALA A 209 11.12 23.28 8.06
N ASP A 210 11.71 23.78 6.98
CA ASP A 210 11.18 23.63 5.62
C ASP A 210 11.31 22.21 5.07
N LEU A 211 12.09 21.34 5.73
CA LEU A 211 12.22 19.91 5.42
C LEU A 211 11.37 19.02 6.35
N ASP A 212 10.70 19.61 7.35
CA ASP A 212 9.99 18.88 8.41
C ASP A 212 8.52 18.57 8.05
N LEU A 213 8.05 19.04 6.89
CA LEU A 213 6.67 18.85 6.44
C LEU A 213 6.22 17.37 6.44
N PRO A 214 7.01 16.39 5.94
CA PRO A 214 6.58 14.98 5.93
C PRO A 214 6.28 14.44 7.33
N ARG A 215 7.09 14.81 8.33
CA ARG A 215 6.90 14.39 9.72
C ARG A 215 5.67 15.06 10.34
N ARG A 216 5.46 16.36 10.08
CA ARG A 216 4.30 17.13 10.57
C ARG A 216 2.99 16.59 10.02
N LEU A 217 2.93 16.34 8.71
CA LEU A 217 1.75 15.77 8.07
C LEU A 217 1.49 14.34 8.54
N TYR A 218 2.55 13.54 8.76
CA TYR A 218 2.42 12.21 9.36
C TYR A 218 1.79 12.26 10.76
N LEU A 219 2.27 13.13 11.65
CA LEU A 219 1.70 13.26 13.01
C LEU A 219 0.25 13.74 12.95
N TYR A 220 -0.05 14.71 12.10
CA TYR A 220 -1.41 15.20 11.93
C TYR A 220 -2.36 14.13 11.35
N ARG A 221 -1.90 13.36 10.36
CA ARG A 221 -2.61 12.20 9.80
C ARG A 221 -2.92 11.18 10.88
N THR A 222 -1.93 10.81 11.69
CA THR A 222 -2.08 9.80 12.75
C THR A 222 -3.02 10.28 13.86
N PHE A 223 -2.95 11.57 14.22
CA PHE A 223 -3.92 12.19 15.12
C PHE A 223 -5.35 12.09 14.57
N LEU A 224 -5.59 12.42 13.30
CA LEU A 224 -6.92 12.32 12.70
C LEU A 224 -7.41 10.86 12.59
N GLN A 225 -6.51 9.91 12.30
CA GLN A 225 -6.81 8.48 12.38
C GLN A 225 -7.29 8.11 13.80
N ALA A 226 -6.57 8.49 14.85
CA ALA A 226 -6.98 8.23 16.23
C ALA A 226 -8.35 8.83 16.57
N ARG A 227 -8.65 10.06 16.10
CA ARG A 227 -9.98 10.68 16.29
C ARG A 227 -11.10 9.89 15.64
N ARG A 228 -10.87 9.31 14.46
CA ARG A 228 -11.88 8.47 13.78
C ARG A 228 -12.00 7.08 14.42
N ILE A 229 -10.90 6.48 14.88
CA ILE A 229 -10.93 5.25 15.66
C ILE A 229 -11.76 5.44 16.94
N ARG A 230 -11.57 6.55 17.66
CA ARG A 230 -12.41 6.90 18.81
C ARG A 230 -13.89 6.99 18.44
N ALA A 231 -14.23 7.60 17.31
CA ALA A 231 -15.62 7.69 16.87
C ALA A 231 -16.22 6.30 16.59
N ALA A 232 -15.44 5.41 15.97
CA ALA A 232 -15.83 4.01 15.79
C ALA A 232 -16.02 3.30 17.14
N ALA A 233 -15.07 3.42 18.08
CA ALA A 233 -15.19 2.85 19.42
C ALA A 233 -16.48 3.30 20.15
N ILE A 234 -16.81 4.59 20.09
CA ILE A 234 -18.04 5.14 20.70
C ILE A 234 -19.30 4.56 20.04
N ALA A 235 -19.28 4.29 18.73
CA ALA A 235 -20.39 3.68 18.01
C ALA A 235 -20.57 2.17 18.30
N HIS A 236 -19.56 1.54 18.90
CA HIS A 236 -19.50 0.09 19.14
C HIS A 236 -19.21 -0.24 20.63
N PRO A 237 -20.01 0.25 21.59
CA PRO A 237 -19.74 0.08 23.02
C PRO A 237 -19.81 -1.39 23.44
N GLY A 238 -18.81 -1.84 24.21
CA GLY A 238 -18.67 -3.24 24.64
C GLY A 238 -18.35 -4.25 23.53
N LYS A 239 -18.10 -3.77 22.30
CA LYS A 239 -17.77 -4.61 21.14
C LYS A 239 -16.30 -4.47 20.76
N THR A 240 -15.85 -5.36 19.86
CA THR A 240 -14.48 -5.34 19.35
C THR A 240 -14.40 -4.50 18.08
N VAL A 241 -13.50 -3.51 18.07
CA VAL A 241 -13.10 -2.73 16.91
C VAL A 241 -11.66 -3.12 16.55
N LEU A 242 -11.49 -3.73 15.38
CA LEU A 242 -10.16 -4.05 14.85
C LEU A 242 -9.68 -2.91 13.95
N VAL A 243 -8.51 -2.36 14.22
CA VAL A 243 -7.86 -1.37 13.37
C VAL A 243 -6.72 -2.05 12.61
N VAL A 244 -6.79 -2.02 11.28
CA VAL A 244 -5.70 -2.49 10.41
C VAL A 244 -5.10 -1.30 9.69
N VAL A 245 -3.84 -1.00 10.01
CA VAL A 245 -3.15 0.23 9.61
C VAL A 245 -1.67 -0.05 9.39
N GLY A 246 -1.02 0.71 8.51
CA GLY A 246 0.42 0.66 8.33
C GLY A 246 1.14 0.77 9.67
N TYR A 247 2.07 -0.16 9.94
CA TYR A 247 2.70 -0.36 11.25
C TYR A 247 3.37 0.91 11.78
N PHE A 248 3.75 1.81 10.88
CA PHE A 248 4.33 3.10 11.21
C PHE A 248 3.44 3.90 12.16
N HIS A 249 2.12 3.88 11.95
CA HIS A 249 1.15 4.64 12.74
C HIS A 249 0.92 4.07 14.13
N LYS A 250 1.20 2.78 14.34
CA LYS A 250 0.83 2.05 15.56
C LYS A 250 1.33 2.69 16.86
N PRO A 251 2.60 3.11 17.00
CA PRO A 251 3.10 3.65 18.28
C PRO A 251 2.31 4.90 18.74
N ASP A 252 2.04 5.82 17.82
CA ASP A 252 1.35 7.08 18.12
C ASP A 252 -0.16 6.86 18.30
N LEU A 253 -0.75 5.92 17.56
CA LEU A 253 -2.14 5.48 17.80
C LEU A 253 -2.30 4.83 19.18
N ASP A 254 -1.40 3.91 19.55
CA ASP A 254 -1.46 3.24 20.85
C ASP A 254 -1.33 4.26 22.00
N ASP A 255 -0.41 5.23 21.87
CA ASP A 255 -0.21 6.31 22.84
C ASP A 255 -1.48 7.17 23.00
N ILE A 256 -2.00 7.72 21.89
CA ILE A 256 -3.19 8.60 21.90
C ILE A 256 -4.43 7.87 22.44
N LEU A 257 -4.66 6.63 21.99
CA LEU A 257 -5.87 5.87 22.32
C LEU A 257 -5.84 5.31 23.76
N SER A 258 -4.64 5.09 24.34
CA SER A 258 -4.50 4.60 25.71
C SER A 258 -5.12 5.54 26.77
N HIS A 259 -5.26 6.81 26.42
CA HIS A 259 -5.84 7.85 27.29
C HIS A 259 -7.35 8.05 27.09
N ASP A 260 -8.00 7.32 26.16
CA ASP A 260 -9.42 7.52 25.89
C ASP A 260 -10.32 6.67 26.83
N PRO A 261 -11.22 7.30 27.61
CA PRO A 261 -12.04 6.57 28.57
C PRO A 261 -13.07 5.62 27.92
N ALA A 262 -13.38 5.78 26.63
CA ALA A 262 -14.31 4.90 25.92
C ALA A 262 -13.65 3.62 25.36
N ILE A 263 -12.32 3.51 25.43
CA ILE A 263 -11.55 2.47 24.75
C ILE A 263 -10.82 1.60 25.77
N GLU A 264 -10.99 0.29 25.69
CA GLU A 264 -10.06 -0.69 26.23
C GLU A 264 -9.09 -1.08 25.10
N LEU A 265 -7.83 -0.64 25.19
CA LEU A 265 -6.83 -0.98 24.20
C LEU A 265 -6.27 -2.39 24.47
N VAL A 266 -6.39 -3.27 23.48
CA VAL A 266 -5.97 -4.67 23.55
C VAL A 266 -4.87 -4.91 22.53
N LYS A 267 -3.78 -5.56 22.94
CA LYS A 267 -2.72 -5.99 22.01
C LYS A 267 -3.27 -7.00 21.01
N ALA A 268 -2.82 -6.95 19.77
CA ALA A 268 -3.21 -7.92 18.75
C ALA A 268 -2.75 -9.34 19.13
N SER A 269 -1.56 -9.48 19.71
CA SER A 269 -1.05 -10.77 20.20
C SER A 269 -1.85 -11.38 21.35
N ALA A 270 -2.79 -10.65 21.97
CA ALA A 270 -3.65 -11.20 23.03
C ALA A 270 -4.63 -12.27 22.52
N TYR A 271 -4.84 -12.37 21.20
CA TYR A 271 -5.67 -13.40 20.57
C TYR A 271 -4.86 -14.62 20.11
N ASP A 272 -3.61 -14.79 20.55
CA ASP A 272 -2.69 -15.78 20.00
C ASP A 272 -2.55 -15.68 18.46
N ARG A 273 -1.55 -16.37 17.94
CA ARG A 273 -1.38 -16.50 16.49
C ARG A 273 -2.32 -17.60 15.98
N PRO A 274 -3.04 -17.40 14.87
CA PRO A 274 -3.75 -18.48 14.19
C PRO A 274 -2.80 -19.65 13.89
N ASP A 275 -3.24 -20.87 14.20
CA ASP A 275 -2.50 -22.09 13.87
C ASP A 275 -2.54 -22.40 12.37
N ASP A 276 -1.69 -23.34 11.94
CA ASP A 276 -1.53 -23.68 10.53
C ASP A 276 -2.83 -24.22 9.90
N ASP A 277 -3.66 -24.95 10.66
CA ASP A 277 -4.93 -25.51 10.19
C ASP A 277 -5.97 -24.40 9.95
N ALA A 278 -6.06 -23.43 10.87
CA ALA A 278 -6.92 -22.26 10.72
C ALA A 278 -6.48 -21.39 9.54
N VAL A 279 -5.17 -21.21 9.36
CA VAL A 279 -4.57 -20.50 8.23
C VAL A 279 -4.88 -21.21 6.91
N GLU A 280 -4.73 -22.53 6.84
CA GLU A 280 -5.05 -23.33 5.66
C GLU A 280 -6.54 -23.22 5.31
N ALA A 281 -7.42 -23.38 6.30
CA ALA A 281 -8.87 -23.30 6.13
C ALA A 281 -9.35 -21.89 5.72
N ALA A 282 -8.60 -20.84 6.08
CA ALA A 282 -8.89 -19.47 5.67
C ALA A 282 -8.22 -19.08 4.33
N THR A 283 -7.28 -19.86 3.83
CA THR A 283 -6.57 -19.56 2.58
C THR A 283 -7.42 -19.90 1.37
N THR A 284 -7.74 -18.89 0.54
CA THR A 284 -8.51 -19.05 -0.70
C THR A 284 -7.58 -19.30 -1.90
N THR A 285 -8.14 -19.74 -3.02
CA THR A 285 -7.40 -19.85 -4.28
C THR A 285 -6.90 -18.49 -4.77
N GLU A 286 -7.68 -17.41 -4.56
CA GLU A 286 -7.27 -16.05 -4.89
C GLU A 286 -6.08 -15.56 -4.04
N HIS A 287 -6.00 -15.94 -2.75
CA HIS A 287 -4.82 -15.67 -1.92
C HIS A 287 -3.55 -16.32 -2.50
N LEU A 288 -3.66 -17.58 -2.92
CA LEU A 288 -2.55 -18.30 -3.55
C LEU A 288 -2.16 -17.63 -4.88
N ALA A 289 -3.14 -17.27 -5.71
CA ALA A 289 -2.90 -16.55 -6.96
C ALA A 289 -2.18 -15.20 -6.71
N ALA A 290 -2.59 -14.44 -5.69
CA ALA A 290 -1.95 -13.17 -5.35
C ALA A 290 -0.46 -13.33 -4.97
N ILE A 291 -0.14 -14.32 -4.12
CA ILE A 291 1.26 -14.65 -3.78
C ILE A 291 2.04 -15.00 -5.05
N LEU A 292 1.48 -15.87 -5.90
CA LEU A 292 2.18 -16.37 -7.10
C LEU A 292 2.38 -15.27 -8.14
N SER A 293 1.34 -14.52 -8.47
CA SER A 293 1.41 -13.39 -9.39
C SER A 293 2.42 -12.35 -8.89
N PHE A 294 2.39 -11.99 -7.60
CA PHE A 294 3.34 -11.03 -7.04
C PHE A 294 4.80 -11.50 -7.17
N ASN A 295 5.11 -12.74 -6.78
CA ASN A 295 6.49 -13.23 -6.71
C ASN A 295 7.06 -13.76 -8.03
N LEU A 296 6.21 -14.21 -8.96
CA LEU A 296 6.65 -14.83 -10.23
C LEU A 296 6.53 -13.87 -11.42
N LEU A 297 5.48 -13.03 -11.42
CA LEU A 297 5.12 -12.15 -12.54
C LEU A 297 5.36 -10.68 -12.21
N GLY A 298 5.17 -10.28 -10.96
CA GLY A 298 5.36 -8.91 -10.50
C GLY A 298 6.82 -8.47 -10.46
N ALA A 299 7.02 -7.20 -10.14
CA ALA A 299 8.36 -6.60 -10.03
C ALA A 299 9.21 -7.25 -8.93
N GLN A 300 8.60 -7.96 -7.97
CA GLN A 300 9.32 -8.70 -6.92
C GLN A 300 10.29 -9.73 -7.50
N ALA A 301 9.93 -10.42 -8.58
CA ALA A 301 10.78 -11.43 -9.22
C ALA A 301 12.15 -10.86 -9.63
N GLU A 302 12.20 -9.59 -10.02
CA GLU A 302 13.41 -8.90 -10.47
C GLU A 302 14.37 -8.59 -9.32
N THR A 303 13.90 -8.61 -8.06
CA THR A 303 14.75 -8.37 -6.89
C THR A 303 15.67 -9.56 -6.57
N GLY A 304 15.32 -10.77 -7.01
CA GLY A 304 15.98 -12.02 -6.59
C GLY A 304 15.74 -12.40 -5.12
N ILE A 305 15.01 -11.57 -4.36
CA ILE A 305 14.69 -11.80 -2.94
C ILE A 305 13.32 -12.45 -2.86
N VAL A 306 13.29 -13.77 -3.04
CA VAL A 306 12.06 -14.57 -3.00
C VAL A 306 12.31 -15.85 -2.20
N ASN A 307 11.35 -16.25 -1.36
CA ASN A 307 11.36 -17.56 -0.71
C ASN A 307 10.89 -18.64 -1.69
N TRP A 308 11.78 -19.11 -2.57
CA TRP A 308 11.47 -20.07 -3.64
C TRP A 308 10.93 -21.41 -3.15
N ARG A 309 11.28 -21.83 -1.93
CA ARG A 309 10.74 -23.04 -1.32
C ARG A 309 9.27 -22.87 -1.00
N TRP A 310 8.91 -21.79 -0.28
CA TRP A 310 7.52 -21.49 0.05
C TRP A 310 6.68 -21.20 -1.21
N VAL A 311 7.19 -20.39 -2.14
CA VAL A 311 6.49 -20.10 -3.41
C VAL A 311 6.24 -21.38 -4.22
N GLY A 312 7.18 -22.34 -4.22
CA GLY A 312 6.97 -23.66 -4.82
C GLY A 312 5.80 -24.41 -4.17
N ASN A 313 5.75 -24.46 -2.84
CA ASN A 313 4.65 -25.10 -2.11
C ASN A 313 3.29 -24.42 -2.37
N VAL A 314 3.26 -23.08 -2.43
CA VAL A 314 2.06 -22.30 -2.78
C VAL A 314 1.60 -22.63 -4.20
N LEU A 315 2.53 -22.78 -5.15
CA LEU A 315 2.23 -23.15 -6.52
C LEU A 315 1.65 -24.56 -6.63
N ASP A 316 2.21 -25.53 -5.89
CA ASP A 316 1.70 -26.90 -5.85
C ASP A 316 0.27 -26.92 -5.29
N ARG A 317 0.00 -26.17 -4.21
CA ARG A 317 -1.34 -26.00 -3.64
C ARG A 317 -2.31 -25.32 -4.61
N PHE A 318 -1.87 -24.28 -5.31
CA PHE A 318 -2.67 -23.59 -6.31
C PHE A 318 -3.05 -24.54 -7.46
N GLN A 319 -2.10 -25.29 -8.00
CA GLN A 319 -2.36 -26.27 -9.06
C GLN A 319 -3.28 -27.41 -8.63
N ALA A 320 -3.20 -27.85 -7.37
CA ALA A 320 -4.11 -28.85 -6.83
C ALA A 320 -5.56 -28.35 -6.77
N ARG A 321 -5.78 -27.04 -6.59
CA ARG A 321 -7.11 -26.42 -6.51
C ARG A 321 -7.61 -25.90 -7.86
N GLN A 322 -6.71 -25.47 -8.74
CA GLN A 322 -7.02 -24.85 -10.02
C GLN A 322 -5.96 -25.20 -11.06
N GLN A 323 -6.31 -26.12 -11.96
CA GLN A 323 -5.53 -26.41 -13.15
C GLN A 323 -5.93 -25.48 -14.30
N GLY A 324 -5.03 -25.29 -15.26
CA GLY A 324 -5.34 -24.56 -16.49
C GLY A 324 -4.22 -23.61 -16.94
N PRO A 325 -4.52 -22.72 -17.90
CA PRO A 325 -3.53 -21.85 -18.51
C PRO A 325 -2.75 -20.96 -17.53
N GLU A 326 -3.44 -20.35 -16.55
CA GLU A 326 -2.80 -19.52 -15.51
C GLU A 326 -1.79 -20.34 -14.70
N ALA A 327 -2.21 -21.50 -14.20
CA ALA A 327 -1.37 -22.36 -13.37
C ALA A 327 -0.16 -22.93 -14.15
N ASN A 328 -0.34 -23.17 -15.45
CA ASN A 328 0.75 -23.56 -16.35
C ASN A 328 1.73 -22.40 -16.57
N LEU A 329 1.25 -21.18 -16.81
CA LEU A 329 2.10 -19.99 -16.95
C LEU A 329 2.97 -19.80 -15.72
N LEU A 330 2.36 -19.83 -14.53
CA LEU A 330 3.05 -19.66 -13.25
C LEU A 330 4.10 -20.76 -13.04
N ARG A 331 3.82 -22.01 -13.44
CA ARG A 331 4.79 -23.11 -13.38
C ARG A 331 5.98 -22.90 -14.28
N ILE A 332 5.77 -22.57 -15.56
CA ILE A 332 6.86 -22.28 -16.50
C ILE A 332 7.75 -21.17 -15.93
N ARG A 333 7.12 -20.11 -15.40
CA ARG A 333 7.84 -18.97 -14.82
C ARG A 333 8.65 -19.35 -13.57
N TYR A 334 8.06 -20.13 -12.66
CA TYR A 334 8.75 -20.65 -11.48
C TYR A 334 9.95 -21.53 -11.85
N GLU A 335 9.77 -22.47 -12.78
CA GLU A 335 10.84 -23.37 -13.22
C GLU A 335 11.98 -22.61 -13.89
N LEU A 336 11.66 -21.59 -14.70
CA LEU A 336 12.67 -20.73 -15.32
C LEU A 336 13.45 -19.94 -14.26
N LEU A 337 12.75 -19.28 -13.33
CA LEU A 337 13.37 -18.45 -12.28
C LEU A 337 14.22 -19.26 -11.29
N THR A 338 13.89 -20.54 -11.08
CA THR A 338 14.64 -21.46 -10.23
C THR A 338 15.68 -22.29 -10.98
N GLY A 339 15.86 -22.05 -12.29
CA GLY A 339 16.85 -22.74 -13.12
C GLY A 339 16.53 -24.21 -13.42
N ARG A 340 15.29 -24.65 -13.21
CA ARG A 340 14.84 -26.03 -13.53
C ARG A 340 14.63 -26.25 -15.02
N ILE A 341 14.34 -25.18 -15.76
CA ILE A 341 14.29 -25.17 -17.23
C ILE A 341 15.17 -24.07 -17.79
N THR A 342 15.70 -24.31 -18.98
CA THR A 342 16.48 -23.35 -19.77
C THR A 342 15.58 -22.31 -20.44
N LEU A 343 16.15 -21.17 -20.86
CA LEU A 343 15.46 -20.17 -21.67
C LEU A 343 14.81 -20.77 -22.92
N ALA A 344 15.51 -21.67 -23.63
CA ALA A 344 14.99 -22.32 -24.82
C ALA A 344 13.78 -23.23 -24.54
N GLN A 345 13.79 -23.94 -23.40
CA GLN A 345 12.63 -24.73 -22.95
C GLN A 345 11.46 -23.81 -22.59
N ALA A 346 11.70 -22.74 -21.83
CA ALA A 346 10.67 -21.77 -21.45
C ALA A 346 10.04 -21.09 -22.69
N SER A 347 10.83 -20.66 -23.67
CA SER A 347 10.32 -20.08 -24.92
C SER A 347 9.37 -21.04 -25.66
N ARG A 348 9.72 -22.32 -25.77
CA ARG A 348 8.83 -23.31 -26.40
C ARG A 348 7.53 -23.48 -25.63
N GLN A 349 7.61 -23.57 -24.30
CA GLN A 349 6.45 -23.76 -23.44
C GLN A 349 5.52 -22.53 -23.44
N PHE A 350 6.06 -21.31 -23.33
CA PHE A 350 5.26 -20.08 -23.44
C PHE A 350 4.61 -19.92 -24.80
N ARG A 351 5.33 -20.24 -25.89
CA ARG A 351 4.75 -20.21 -27.25
C ARG A 351 3.60 -21.19 -27.39
N HIS A 352 3.77 -22.43 -26.92
CA HIS A 352 2.71 -23.43 -26.92
C HIS A 352 1.51 -22.98 -26.08
N LEU A 353 1.77 -22.47 -24.87
CA LEU A 353 0.71 -21.96 -23.98
C LEU A 353 -0.08 -20.82 -24.63
N ALA A 354 0.60 -19.83 -25.23
CA ALA A 354 -0.04 -18.71 -25.91
C ALA A 354 -0.86 -19.15 -27.14
N ALA A 355 -0.48 -20.23 -27.81
CA ALA A 355 -1.24 -20.79 -28.93
C ALA A 355 -2.49 -21.56 -28.48
N ALA A 356 -2.41 -22.24 -27.33
CA ALA A 356 -3.49 -23.08 -26.80
C ALA A 356 -4.49 -22.32 -25.88
N THR A 357 -4.18 -21.08 -25.50
CA THR A 357 -5.00 -20.29 -24.55
C THR A 357 -5.87 -19.30 -25.30
N ALA A 358 -7.18 -19.28 -24.99
CA ALA A 358 -8.11 -18.29 -25.53
C ALA A 358 -7.82 -16.87 -25.02
N ASP A 359 -8.25 -15.86 -25.78
CA ASP A 359 -7.92 -14.45 -25.53
C ASP A 359 -8.51 -13.87 -24.24
N ASP A 360 -9.65 -14.41 -23.81
CA ASP A 360 -10.47 -13.93 -22.71
C ASP A 360 -10.11 -14.58 -21.36
N VAL A 361 -9.21 -15.56 -21.33
CA VAL A 361 -8.77 -16.20 -20.08
C VAL A 361 -8.04 -15.20 -19.20
N ARG A 362 -8.63 -14.88 -18.04
CA ARG A 362 -8.08 -13.96 -17.03
C ARG A 362 -7.37 -14.68 -15.91
N PHE A 363 -6.46 -13.96 -15.26
CA PHE A 363 -5.87 -14.38 -13.99
C PHE A 363 -6.90 -14.34 -12.87
N SER A 364 -6.74 -15.24 -11.92
CA SER A 364 -7.56 -15.29 -10.71
C SER A 364 -7.32 -14.08 -9.80
N TRP A 365 -6.14 -13.46 -9.91
CA TRP A 365 -5.83 -12.19 -9.27
C TRP A 365 -4.85 -11.36 -10.11
N THR A 366 -5.14 -10.06 -10.27
CA THR A 366 -4.33 -9.12 -11.06
C THR A 366 -3.79 -7.93 -10.24
N GLY A 367 -4.43 -7.63 -9.10
CA GLY A 367 -4.16 -6.43 -8.31
C GLY A 367 -4.51 -5.11 -9.02
N VAL A 368 -5.19 -5.16 -10.17
CA VAL A 368 -5.52 -3.99 -10.99
C VAL A 368 -6.76 -3.29 -10.44
N GLN A 369 -6.66 -1.98 -10.22
CA GLN A 369 -7.80 -1.13 -9.86
C GLN A 369 -8.36 -0.37 -11.07
N ASP A 370 -7.50 0.27 -11.87
CA ASP A 370 -7.89 0.93 -13.11
C ASP A 370 -7.75 -0.04 -14.29
N VAL A 371 -8.87 -0.62 -14.73
CA VAL A 371 -8.93 -1.56 -15.86
C VAL A 371 -8.53 -0.94 -17.20
N LEU A 372 -8.40 0.39 -17.29
CA LEU A 372 -7.89 1.07 -18.49
C LEU A 372 -6.35 1.06 -18.55
N ARG A 373 -5.67 0.61 -17.50
CA ARG A 373 -4.21 0.46 -17.46
C ARG A 373 -3.78 -0.94 -17.85
N ILE A 374 -2.51 -1.13 -18.18
CA ILE A 374 -1.90 -2.46 -18.39
C ILE A 374 -1.30 -3.03 -17.10
N ASP A 375 -0.93 -2.16 -16.17
CA ASP A 375 -0.22 -2.48 -14.94
C ASP A 375 -1.14 -2.47 -13.71
N SER A 376 -0.63 -3.04 -12.62
CA SER A 376 -1.06 -2.78 -11.26
C SER A 376 0.09 -2.17 -10.47
N PHE A 377 -0.14 -1.83 -9.20
CA PHE A 377 0.94 -1.44 -8.29
C PHE A 377 1.99 -2.55 -8.08
N PHE A 378 1.66 -3.80 -8.41
CA PHE A 378 2.48 -4.97 -8.18
C PHE A 378 3.20 -5.47 -9.43
N ASP A 379 2.59 -5.29 -10.60
CA ASP A 379 3.00 -5.95 -11.84
C ASP A 379 2.88 -4.98 -13.04
N PRO A 380 3.96 -4.75 -13.83
CA PRO A 380 3.92 -3.93 -15.04
C PRO A 380 2.95 -4.42 -16.11
N PHE A 381 2.49 -5.67 -16.05
CA PHE A 381 1.57 -6.25 -17.01
C PHE A 381 0.39 -6.98 -16.34
N GLY A 382 0.00 -6.53 -15.14
CA GLY A 382 -1.02 -7.18 -14.32
C GLY A 382 -2.41 -7.29 -14.97
N ASN A 383 -2.76 -6.41 -15.91
CA ASN A 383 -4.08 -6.40 -16.56
C ASN A 383 -4.16 -7.19 -17.88
N LEU A 384 -3.08 -7.87 -18.26
CA LEU A 384 -3.08 -8.71 -19.46
C LEU A 384 -3.87 -10.00 -19.22
N SER A 385 -4.45 -10.54 -20.29
CA SER A 385 -4.95 -11.93 -20.27
C SER A 385 -3.81 -12.93 -20.13
N VAL A 386 -4.10 -14.17 -19.76
CA VAL A 386 -3.08 -15.22 -19.63
C VAL A 386 -2.34 -15.44 -20.95
N ARG A 387 -3.06 -15.38 -22.08
CA ARG A 387 -2.45 -15.50 -23.42
C ARG A 387 -1.49 -14.34 -23.70
N GLN A 388 -1.94 -13.10 -23.50
CA GLN A 388 -1.11 -11.91 -23.70
C GLN A 388 0.12 -11.96 -22.77
N ARG A 389 -0.05 -12.39 -21.52
CA ARG A 389 1.06 -12.52 -20.59
C ARG A 389 2.07 -13.59 -21.01
N ALA A 390 1.61 -14.74 -21.52
CA ALA A 390 2.51 -15.77 -22.07
C ALA A 390 3.34 -15.22 -23.25
N LEU A 391 2.76 -14.38 -24.11
CA LEU A 391 3.50 -13.70 -25.17
C LEU A 391 4.54 -12.71 -24.62
N ILE A 392 4.22 -11.95 -23.58
CA ILE A 392 5.20 -11.06 -22.92
C ILE A 392 6.35 -11.85 -22.30
N GLU A 393 6.10 -12.97 -21.63
CA GLU A 393 7.16 -13.80 -21.08
C GLU A 393 7.98 -14.52 -22.17
N LEU A 394 7.36 -14.86 -23.31
CA LEU A 394 8.08 -15.32 -24.50
C LEU A 394 9.03 -14.22 -25.03
N ALA A 395 8.55 -12.99 -25.20
CA ALA A 395 9.37 -11.86 -25.64
C ALA A 395 10.54 -11.61 -24.68
N ARG A 396 10.32 -11.71 -23.37
CA ARG A 396 11.38 -11.65 -22.35
C ARG A 396 12.45 -12.72 -22.57
N CYS A 397 12.05 -13.96 -22.87
CA CYS A 397 13.00 -15.03 -23.17
C CYS A 397 13.79 -14.79 -24.46
N GLN A 398 13.16 -14.21 -25.49
CA GLN A 398 13.82 -13.88 -26.75
C GLN A 398 14.83 -12.76 -26.60
N PHE A 399 14.48 -11.69 -25.87
CA PHE A 399 15.44 -10.66 -25.51
C PHE A 399 16.64 -11.21 -24.74
N ALA A 400 16.39 -12.07 -23.73
CA ALA A 400 17.46 -12.71 -22.97
C ALA A 400 18.34 -13.66 -23.80
N SER A 401 17.81 -14.19 -24.91
CA SER A 401 18.53 -15.06 -25.84
C SER A 401 19.22 -14.29 -26.98
N GLY A 402 19.09 -12.95 -27.02
CA GLY A 402 19.68 -12.09 -28.04
C GLY A 402 18.84 -11.91 -29.31
N ASP A 403 17.63 -12.49 -29.38
CA ASP A 403 16.72 -12.33 -30.52
C ASP A 403 15.76 -11.15 -30.32
N ALA A 404 16.32 -9.94 -30.38
CA ALA A 404 15.54 -8.71 -30.23
C ALA A 404 14.46 -8.53 -31.31
N ARG A 405 14.69 -9.05 -32.53
CA ARG A 405 13.75 -8.92 -33.64
C ARG A 405 12.50 -9.75 -33.40
N GLU A 406 12.65 -11.02 -32.98
CA GLU A 406 11.50 -11.85 -32.62
C GLU A 406 10.77 -11.26 -31.40
N ALA A 407 11.51 -10.80 -30.39
CA ALA A 407 10.93 -10.18 -29.20
C ALA A 407 10.06 -8.94 -29.52
N ASP A 408 10.59 -8.00 -30.30
CA ASP A 408 9.88 -6.79 -30.71
C ASP A 408 8.63 -7.13 -31.55
N ALA A 409 8.70 -8.15 -32.42
CA ALA A 409 7.55 -8.60 -33.20
C ALA A 409 6.43 -9.19 -32.32
N ILE A 410 6.79 -9.92 -31.26
CA ILE A 410 5.83 -10.44 -30.28
C ILE A 410 5.19 -9.30 -29.47
N ILE A 411 5.98 -8.31 -29.05
CA ILE A 411 5.44 -7.12 -28.36
C ILE A 411 4.43 -6.41 -29.25
N GLU A 412 4.77 -6.20 -30.52
CA GLU A 412 3.87 -5.57 -31.49
C GLU A 412 2.57 -6.37 -31.69
N GLN A 413 2.64 -7.70 -31.68
CA GLN A 413 1.46 -8.56 -31.71
C GLN A 413 0.54 -8.30 -30.51
N VAL A 414 1.10 -8.24 -29.29
CA VAL A 414 0.31 -7.92 -28.09
C VAL A 414 -0.26 -6.50 -28.18
N ARG A 415 0.56 -5.52 -28.57
CA ARG A 415 0.19 -4.11 -28.66
C ARG A 415 -1.06 -3.86 -29.51
N ARG A 416 -1.21 -4.59 -30.63
CA ARG A 416 -2.37 -4.47 -31.53
C ARG A 416 -3.70 -4.91 -30.93
N THR A 417 -3.66 -5.67 -29.83
CA THR A 417 -4.85 -6.16 -29.12
C THR A 417 -5.28 -5.25 -27.96
N LEU A 418 -4.51 -4.20 -27.68
CA LEU A 418 -4.70 -3.34 -26.52
C LEU A 418 -5.41 -2.03 -26.91
N SER A 419 -6.04 -1.40 -25.92
CA SER A 419 -6.53 -0.02 -26.08
C SER A 419 -5.35 0.95 -26.30
N PRO A 420 -5.57 2.16 -26.86
CA PRO A 420 -4.49 3.12 -27.09
C PRO A 420 -3.66 3.45 -25.84
N ARG A 421 -4.31 3.59 -24.67
CA ARG A 421 -3.63 3.87 -23.40
C ARG A 421 -2.75 2.69 -22.96
N GLN A 422 -3.30 1.48 -22.97
CA GLN A 422 -2.55 0.27 -22.63
C GLN A 422 -1.40 -0.01 -23.60
N ALA A 423 -1.58 0.28 -24.89
CA ALA A 423 -0.54 0.14 -25.91
C ALA A 423 0.63 1.11 -25.66
N LEU A 424 0.34 2.35 -25.25
CA LEU A 424 1.36 3.32 -24.82
C LEU A 424 2.12 2.81 -23.60
N GLN A 425 1.39 2.30 -22.60
CA GLN A 425 2.02 1.74 -21.40
C GLN A 425 2.87 0.50 -21.68
N LEU A 426 2.39 -0.41 -22.54
CA LEU A 426 3.18 -1.56 -23.00
C LEU A 426 4.50 -1.10 -23.62
N THR A 427 4.47 -0.06 -24.45
CA THR A 427 5.67 0.52 -25.05
C THR A 427 6.63 1.02 -23.98
N GLY A 428 6.13 1.76 -22.99
CA GLY A 428 6.94 2.27 -21.88
C GLY A 428 7.55 1.17 -21.00
N TYR A 429 6.84 0.06 -20.80
CA TYR A 429 7.33 -1.08 -20.00
C TYR A 429 8.16 -2.10 -20.79
N ALA A 430 8.08 -2.11 -22.13
CA ALA A 430 8.81 -3.06 -22.97
C ALA A 430 10.33 -2.98 -22.79
N GLU A 431 10.87 -1.79 -22.51
CA GLU A 431 12.31 -1.63 -22.22
C GLU A 431 12.75 -2.43 -20.99
N ARG A 432 11.84 -2.73 -20.04
CA ARG A 432 12.15 -3.58 -18.87
C ARG A 432 12.33 -5.05 -19.22
N LEU A 433 11.84 -5.49 -20.38
CA LEU A 433 11.99 -6.87 -20.84
C LEU A 433 13.38 -7.13 -21.42
N ARG A 434 14.09 -6.06 -21.80
CA ARG A 434 15.44 -6.15 -22.35
C ARG A 434 16.43 -6.44 -21.22
N PRO A 435 17.49 -7.23 -21.47
CA PRO A 435 18.54 -7.40 -20.48
C PRO A 435 19.13 -6.02 -20.20
N ASN A 436 19.32 -5.68 -18.93
CA ASN A 436 20.07 -4.47 -18.60
C ASN A 436 21.41 -4.55 -19.34
N LYS A 437 21.72 -3.55 -20.17
CA LYS A 437 23.12 -3.34 -20.56
C LYS A 437 23.87 -3.21 -19.25
N ALA A 438 24.80 -4.12 -18.98
CA ALA A 438 25.70 -3.95 -17.85
C ALA A 438 26.28 -2.52 -17.95
N PRO A 439 26.26 -1.73 -16.87
CA PRO A 439 26.88 -0.41 -16.87
C PRO A 439 28.34 -0.49 -17.28
#